data_AF-A0A3E1D3N0-F1
#
_entry.id   AF-A0A3E1D3N0-F1
#
_cell.length_a   1.000
_cell.length_b   1.000
_cell.length_c   1.000
_cell.angle_alpha   90.00
_cell.angle_beta   90.00
_cell.angle_gamma   90.00
#
_symmetry.space_group_name_H-M   'P 1'
#
loop_
_entity.id
_entity.type
_entity.pdbx_description
1 polymer ?
#
loop_
_entity_poly.entity_id
_entity_poly.type
_entity_poly.pdbx_seq_one_letter_code
_entity_poly.pdbx_strand_id
1 'polypeptide(L)'
;MDSRDVALQSVMPTVMMPRYSELKELATAGDRILMAANGVWLEVCRAWLYARVLVAKPSIIPVPYGQVSEVMRFGFGKLPMAMVAQFIEQARARCPNECAAWVVWNQRTNEWRLMMLEETSVGPGHVNVNLPTLEEDEHMVMDLHSHGLTEAFFSRTDNKDDRGATKIAGVIGNLDKPEVTASFRLCANGMFVSLPFDSPQGQEGTT
;
A
#
# COMPACT_ATOMS: atom_id res chain seq x y z
N MET A 1 -13.30 -32.09 5.00
CA MET A 1 -12.84 -30.79 5.52
C MET A 1 -14.06 -30.07 6.06
N ASP A 2 -13.95 -29.36 7.17
CA ASP A 2 -15.07 -28.60 7.76
C ASP A 2 -15.55 -27.53 6.78
N SER A 3 -16.85 -27.23 6.75
CA SER A 3 -17.42 -26.24 5.81
C SER A 3 -16.89 -24.83 6.07
N ARG A 4 -16.55 -24.51 7.32
CA ARG A 4 -15.94 -23.23 7.70
C ARG A 4 -14.52 -23.11 7.15
N ASP A 5 -13.76 -24.21 7.19
CA ASP A 5 -12.41 -24.24 6.61
C ASP A 5 -12.46 -24.04 5.09
N VAL A 6 -13.43 -24.66 4.41
CA VAL A 6 -13.65 -24.46 2.96
C VAL A 6 -14.00 -23.01 2.66
N ALA A 7 -14.88 -22.39 3.46
CA ALA A 7 -15.23 -20.98 3.30
C ALA A 7 -14.00 -20.08 3.47
N LEU A 8 -13.19 -20.30 4.51
CA LEU A 8 -11.95 -19.53 4.73
C LEU A 8 -10.95 -19.71 3.57
N GLN A 9 -10.77 -20.94 3.08
CA GLN A 9 -9.89 -21.22 1.94
C GLN A 9 -10.41 -20.63 0.63
N SER A 10 -11.72 -20.42 0.48
CA SER A 10 -12.28 -19.77 -0.71
C SER A 10 -11.98 -18.27 -0.77
N VAL A 11 -11.77 -17.62 0.38
CA VAL A 11 -11.43 -16.19 0.47
C VAL A 11 -9.97 -15.94 0.09
N MET A 12 -9.06 -16.80 0.54
CA MET A 12 -7.64 -16.71 0.22
C MET A 12 -7.07 -18.11 -0.08
N PRO A 13 -7.29 -18.61 -1.31
CA PRO A 13 -6.86 -19.97 -1.67
C PRO A 13 -5.34 -20.09 -1.71
N THR A 14 -4.86 -21.32 -1.50
CA THR A 14 -3.46 -21.66 -1.74
C THR A 14 -3.34 -22.50 -3.01
N VAL A 15 -2.41 -22.13 -3.89
CA VAL A 15 -2.14 -22.82 -5.15
C VAL A 15 -0.69 -23.28 -5.19
N MET A 16 -0.47 -24.53 -5.58
CA MET A 16 0.87 -25.05 -5.86
C MET A 16 1.32 -24.52 -7.23
N MET A 17 2.48 -23.87 -7.29
CA MET A 17 2.98 -23.28 -8.53
C MET A 17 3.26 -24.38 -9.55
N PRO A 18 2.64 -24.37 -10.75
CA PRO A 18 2.92 -25.35 -11.78
C PRO A 18 4.38 -25.25 -12.25
N ARG A 19 5.01 -26.41 -12.48
CA ARG A 19 6.43 -26.47 -12.87
C ARG A 19 6.65 -26.33 -14.38
N TYR A 20 5.71 -26.81 -15.18
CA TYR A 20 5.85 -26.93 -16.64
C TYR A 20 4.83 -26.11 -17.42
N SER A 21 3.95 -25.40 -16.72
CA SER A 21 2.93 -24.54 -17.33
C SER A 21 2.89 -23.19 -16.61
N GLU A 22 2.34 -22.19 -17.27
CA GLU A 22 2.12 -20.90 -16.63
C GLU A 22 0.91 -20.96 -15.69
N LEU A 23 1.03 -20.28 -14.55
CA LEU A 23 -0.11 -20.00 -13.70
C LEU A 23 -0.76 -18.71 -14.17
N LYS A 24 -2.04 -18.78 -14.57
CA LYS A 24 -2.83 -17.59 -14.88
C LYS A 24 -2.91 -16.70 -13.65
N GLU A 25 -2.60 -15.42 -13.85
CA GLU A 25 -2.78 -14.37 -12.86
C GLU A 25 -4.25 -14.29 -12.40
N LEU A 26 -4.50 -13.81 -11.19
CA LEU A 26 -5.87 -13.50 -10.75
C LEU A 26 -6.53 -12.52 -11.73
N ALA A 27 -7.67 -12.92 -12.28
CA ALA A 27 -8.44 -12.12 -13.23
C ALA A 27 -9.37 -11.10 -12.55
N THR A 28 -9.64 -11.30 -11.26
CA THR A 28 -10.52 -10.47 -10.43
C THR A 28 -9.81 -10.11 -9.13
N ALA A 29 -10.31 -9.07 -8.46
CA ALA A 29 -9.78 -8.67 -7.17
C ALA A 29 -9.83 -9.83 -6.16
N GLY A 30 -8.75 -9.97 -5.39
CA GLY A 30 -8.59 -11.04 -4.42
C GLY A 30 -7.13 -11.29 -4.09
N ASP A 31 -6.91 -12.20 -3.15
CA ASP A 31 -5.59 -12.60 -2.67
C ASP A 31 -5.47 -14.12 -2.77
N ARG A 32 -4.29 -14.62 -3.14
CA ARG A 32 -3.99 -16.06 -3.06
C ARG A 32 -2.56 -16.32 -2.62
N ILE A 33 -2.37 -17.41 -1.89
CA ILE A 33 -1.04 -17.90 -1.56
C ILE A 33 -0.53 -18.80 -2.68
N LEU A 34 0.72 -18.62 -3.09
CA LEU A 34 1.42 -19.49 -4.03
C LEU A 34 2.51 -20.25 -3.28
N MET A 35 2.43 -21.58 -3.30
CA MET A 35 3.49 -22.46 -2.83
C MET A 35 4.42 -22.77 -4.00
N ALA A 36 5.62 -22.20 -3.98
CA ALA A 36 6.61 -22.30 -5.05
C ALA A 36 7.91 -22.95 -4.57
N ALA A 37 8.74 -23.43 -5.51
CA ALA A 37 10.06 -23.96 -5.18
C ALA A 37 11.00 -22.93 -4.56
N ASN A 38 10.75 -21.65 -4.80
CA ASN A 38 11.54 -20.54 -4.27
C ASN A 38 10.85 -19.78 -3.13
N GLY A 39 9.85 -20.38 -2.46
CA GLY A 39 9.22 -19.80 -1.28
C GLY A 39 7.71 -19.85 -1.27
N VAL A 40 7.13 -19.28 -0.23
CA VAL A 40 5.69 -18.98 -0.15
C VAL A 40 5.49 -17.54 -0.57
N TRP A 41 4.57 -17.32 -1.49
CA TRP A 41 4.30 -16.00 -2.06
C TRP A 41 2.85 -15.62 -1.85
N LEU A 42 2.60 -14.32 -1.73
CA LEU A 42 1.27 -13.73 -1.78
C LEU A 42 1.10 -13.09 -3.15
N GLU A 43 0.09 -13.51 -3.90
CA GLU A 43 -0.38 -12.79 -5.09
C GLU A 43 -1.62 -11.96 -4.70
N VAL A 44 -1.56 -10.67 -5.00
CA VAL A 44 -2.58 -9.68 -4.67
C VAL A 44 -3.08 -9.04 -5.96
N CYS A 45 -4.41 -9.02 -6.12
CA CYS A 45 -5.08 -8.31 -7.20
C CYS A 45 -6.12 -7.33 -6.62
N ARG A 46 -6.03 -6.07 -7.03
CA ARG A 46 -7.03 -5.01 -6.81
C ARG A 46 -7.29 -4.34 -8.14
N ALA A 47 -8.35 -3.52 -8.22
CA ALA A 47 -8.66 -2.74 -9.43
C ALA A 47 -7.46 -1.91 -9.94
N TRP A 48 -6.63 -1.44 -9.01
CA TRP A 48 -5.49 -0.56 -9.29
C TRP A 48 -4.11 -1.23 -9.08
N LEU A 49 -4.04 -2.47 -8.60
CA LEU A 49 -2.78 -3.14 -8.24
C LEU A 49 -2.77 -4.60 -8.66
N TYR A 50 -1.64 -5.02 -9.22
CA TYR A 50 -1.25 -6.42 -9.24
C TYR A 50 0.14 -6.58 -8.63
N ALA A 51 0.28 -7.47 -7.65
CA ALA A 51 1.56 -7.72 -7.01
C ALA A 51 1.78 -9.19 -6.65
N ARG A 52 3.06 -9.59 -6.62
CA ARG A 52 3.54 -10.85 -6.04
C ARG A 52 4.65 -10.55 -5.06
N VAL A 53 4.43 -10.89 -3.80
CA VAL A 53 5.34 -10.57 -2.69
C VAL A 53 5.77 -11.85 -2.00
N LEU A 54 7.07 -12.00 -1.72
CA LEU A 54 7.60 -13.14 -0.99
C LEU A 54 7.18 -13.06 0.49
N VAL A 55 6.48 -14.08 0.98
CA VAL A 55 6.00 -14.19 2.38
C VAL A 55 6.98 -14.99 3.23
N ALA A 56 7.46 -16.12 2.71
CA ALA A 56 8.39 -16.99 3.42
C ALA A 56 9.44 -17.57 2.49
N LYS A 57 10.66 -17.71 3.02
CA LYS A 57 11.80 -18.32 2.32
C LYS A 57 11.50 -19.76 1.87
N PRO A 58 12.20 -20.27 0.85
CA PRO A 58 12.05 -21.64 0.37
C PRO A 58 12.16 -22.68 1.49
N SER A 59 11.45 -23.80 1.30
CA SER A 59 11.61 -24.98 2.15
C SER A 59 13.04 -25.53 2.06
N ILE A 60 13.51 -26.15 3.15
CA ILE A 60 14.80 -26.84 3.18
C ILE A 60 14.75 -28.10 2.31
N ILE A 61 13.59 -28.75 2.21
CA ILE A 61 13.40 -29.91 1.33
C ILE A 61 13.04 -29.46 -0.09
N PRO A 62 13.57 -30.14 -1.14
CA PRO A 62 13.14 -29.89 -2.51
C PRO A 62 11.63 -30.16 -2.67
N VAL A 63 10.92 -29.21 -3.28
CA VAL A 63 9.50 -29.35 -3.64
C VAL A 63 9.35 -29.40 -5.17
N PRO A 64 8.33 -30.11 -5.71
CA PRO A 64 8.21 -30.34 -7.15
C PRO A 64 7.56 -29.15 -7.91
N TYR A 65 7.45 -27.97 -7.29
CA TYR A 65 6.72 -26.82 -7.82
C TYR A 65 7.58 -25.93 -8.74
N GLY A 66 6.91 -25.06 -9.50
CA GLY A 66 7.57 -24.00 -10.27
C GLY A 66 8.10 -22.86 -9.39
N GLN A 67 8.74 -21.88 -10.02
CA GLN A 67 9.24 -20.66 -9.37
C GLN A 67 8.30 -19.49 -9.61
N VAL A 68 8.31 -18.52 -8.70
CA VAL A 68 7.59 -17.26 -8.82
C VAL A 68 8.59 -16.10 -8.87
N SER A 69 8.35 -15.10 -9.71
CA SER A 69 9.09 -13.84 -9.68
C SER A 69 8.31 -12.76 -8.95
N GLU A 70 9.03 -11.83 -8.32
CA GLU A 70 8.45 -10.58 -7.84
C GLU A 70 7.84 -9.81 -9.01
N VAL A 71 6.66 -9.24 -8.77
CA VAL A 71 5.95 -8.38 -9.72
C VAL A 71 5.24 -7.31 -8.92
N MET A 72 5.27 -6.07 -9.41
CA MET A 72 4.42 -5.00 -8.92
C MET A 72 4.02 -4.12 -10.10
N ARG A 73 2.71 -4.01 -10.35
CA ARG A 73 2.14 -3.24 -11.45
C ARG A 73 0.96 -2.44 -10.95
N PHE A 74 1.01 -1.12 -11.13
CA PHE A 74 -0.10 -0.24 -10.84
C PHE A 74 -0.92 0.01 -12.11
N GLY A 75 -2.24 -0.09 -12.00
CA GLY A 75 -3.17 0.10 -13.13
C GLY A 75 -3.24 1.55 -13.63
N PHE A 76 -2.80 2.51 -12.80
CA PHE A 76 -2.81 3.95 -13.10
C PHE A 76 -1.48 4.49 -13.63
N GLY A 77 -0.48 3.64 -13.87
CA GLY A 77 0.84 4.07 -14.33
C GLY A 77 1.67 4.72 -13.21
N LYS A 78 1.84 6.06 -13.26
CA LYS A 78 2.66 6.78 -12.27
C LYS A 78 1.82 7.15 -11.04
N LEU A 79 2.45 7.16 -9.87
CA LEU A 79 1.81 7.64 -8.64
C LEU A 79 1.39 9.11 -8.81
N PRO A 80 0.24 9.52 -8.25
CA PRO A 80 -0.29 10.88 -8.38
C PRO A 80 0.49 11.85 -7.49
N MET A 81 1.73 12.17 -7.88
CA MET A 81 2.64 13.03 -7.11
C MET A 81 2.05 14.41 -6.81
N ALA A 82 1.17 14.92 -7.66
CA ALA A 82 0.43 16.16 -7.42
C ALA A 82 -0.45 16.08 -6.15
N MET A 83 -1.07 14.92 -5.87
CA MET A 83 -1.87 14.73 -4.64
C MET A 83 -0.98 14.68 -3.41
N VAL A 84 0.20 14.07 -3.51
CA VAL A 84 1.19 14.08 -2.43
C VAL A 84 1.70 15.49 -2.16
N ALA A 85 1.97 16.29 -3.21
CA ALA A 85 2.36 17.69 -3.06
C ALA A 85 1.26 18.53 -2.39
N GLN A 86 0.00 18.37 -2.81
CA GLN A 86 -1.14 19.02 -2.17
C GLN A 86 -1.28 18.61 -0.70
N PHE A 87 -1.04 17.35 -0.37
CA PHE A 87 -1.03 16.90 1.03
C PHE A 87 0.07 17.56 1.83
N ILE A 88 1.30 17.65 1.29
CA ILE A 88 2.43 18.33 1.95
C ILE A 88 2.08 19.79 2.27
N GLU A 89 1.48 20.53 1.34
CA GLU A 89 1.06 21.92 1.55
C GLU A 89 0.04 22.05 2.68
N GLN A 90 -0.98 21.18 2.70
CA GLN A 90 -2.01 21.19 3.75
C GLN A 90 -1.46 20.75 5.10
N ALA A 91 -0.56 19.77 5.11
CA ALA A 91 0.11 19.31 6.33
C ALA A 91 1.00 20.40 6.92
N ARG A 92 1.73 21.16 6.09
CA ARG A 92 2.53 22.32 6.54
C ARG A 92 1.69 23.36 7.27
N ALA A 93 0.48 23.64 6.77
CA ALA A 93 -0.43 24.59 7.41
C ALA A 93 -0.99 24.09 8.76
N ARG A 94 -0.94 22.78 9.04
CA ARG A 94 -1.40 22.15 10.29
C ARG A 94 -0.27 21.84 11.28
N CYS A 95 0.98 21.96 10.84
CA CYS A 95 2.17 21.81 11.67
C CYS A 95 2.05 22.68 12.94
N PRO A 96 2.32 22.16 14.16
CA PRO A 96 3.03 20.90 14.46
C PRO A 96 2.14 19.66 14.61
N ASN A 97 0.82 19.78 14.47
CA ASN A 97 -0.08 18.64 14.65
C ASN A 97 -0.04 17.71 13.44
N GLU A 98 -0.26 16.42 13.69
CA GLU A 98 -0.43 15.44 12.64
C GLU A 98 -1.78 15.61 11.93
N CYS A 99 -1.82 15.30 10.65
CA CYS A 99 -3.03 15.17 9.86
C CYS A 99 -2.94 13.94 8.96
N ALA A 100 -4.09 13.45 8.50
CA ALA A 100 -4.18 12.31 7.61
C ALA A 100 -5.07 12.61 6.40
N ALA A 101 -4.78 11.94 5.29
CA ALA A 101 -5.52 12.07 4.05
C ALA A 101 -5.51 10.77 3.26
N TRP A 102 -6.58 10.53 2.53
CA TRP A 102 -6.62 9.50 1.51
C TRP A 102 -6.40 10.07 0.13
N VAL A 103 -5.64 9.36 -0.68
CA VAL A 103 -5.59 9.57 -2.13
C VAL A 103 -6.51 8.53 -2.77
N VAL A 104 -7.64 9.03 -3.27
CA VAL A 104 -8.72 8.20 -3.82
C VAL A 104 -8.68 8.27 -5.34
N TRP A 105 -8.82 7.11 -5.97
CA TRP A 105 -8.93 6.95 -7.42
C TRP A 105 -10.32 6.42 -7.78
N ASN A 106 -10.98 7.07 -8.73
CA ASN A 106 -12.24 6.59 -9.28
C ASN A 106 -11.96 5.70 -10.51
N GLN A 107 -12.32 4.42 -10.45
CA GLN A 107 -12.07 3.46 -11.51
C GLN A 107 -12.84 3.78 -12.80
N ARG A 108 -14.04 4.35 -12.70
CA ARG A 108 -14.90 4.63 -13.83
C ARG A 108 -14.51 5.91 -14.57
N THR A 109 -14.19 6.98 -13.84
CA THR A 109 -13.81 8.27 -14.42
C THR A 109 -12.31 8.43 -14.61
N ASN A 110 -11.51 7.56 -13.97
CA ASN A 110 -10.05 7.65 -13.90
C ASN A 110 -9.55 8.95 -13.23
N GLU A 111 -10.37 9.55 -12.38
CA GLU A 111 -10.05 10.79 -11.67
C GLU A 111 -9.40 10.51 -10.31
N TRP A 112 -8.59 11.46 -9.86
CA TRP A 112 -7.91 11.44 -8.58
C TRP A 112 -8.40 12.57 -7.69
N ARG A 113 -8.55 12.30 -6.40
CA ARG A 113 -8.80 13.33 -5.39
C ARG A 113 -8.03 13.05 -4.12
N LEU A 114 -7.49 14.12 -3.54
CA LEU A 114 -7.01 14.12 -2.16
C LEU A 114 -8.19 14.37 -1.23
N MET A 115 -8.34 13.54 -0.22
CA MET A 115 -9.41 13.60 0.76
C MET A 115 -8.80 13.72 2.15
N MET A 116 -8.74 14.94 2.69
CA MET A 116 -8.34 15.12 4.09
C MET A 116 -9.34 14.42 5.00
N LEU A 117 -8.84 13.65 5.95
CA LEU A 117 -9.67 12.93 6.89
C LEU A 117 -10.09 13.84 8.04
N GLU A 118 -11.31 13.63 8.51
CA GLU A 118 -11.81 14.32 9.70
C GLU A 118 -11.18 13.68 10.94
N GLU A 119 -10.48 14.48 11.71
CA GLU A 119 -9.75 14.01 12.87
C GLU A 119 -10.65 14.01 14.11
N THR A 120 -10.76 12.87 14.77
CA THR A 120 -11.44 12.74 16.07
C THR A 120 -10.53 13.13 17.22
N SER A 121 -9.22 12.94 17.06
CA SER A 121 -8.19 13.36 18.00
C SER A 121 -6.86 13.52 17.29
N VAL A 122 -6.16 14.62 17.53
CA VAL A 122 -4.82 14.88 17.00
C VAL A 122 -3.85 15.32 18.08
N GLY A 123 -2.60 15.01 17.86
CA GLY A 123 -1.45 15.56 18.56
C GLY A 123 -0.20 15.48 17.68
N PRO A 124 0.97 15.87 18.20
CA PRO A 124 2.24 15.82 17.44
C PRO A 124 2.81 14.41 17.16
N GLY A 125 2.13 13.36 17.61
CA GLY A 125 2.56 11.97 17.44
C GLY A 125 1.41 10.97 17.37
N HIS A 126 0.20 11.47 17.12
CA HIS A 126 -0.98 10.65 16.89
C HIS A 126 -2.04 11.39 16.07
N VAL A 127 -2.73 10.64 15.21
CA VAL A 127 -3.92 11.09 14.51
C VAL A 127 -4.95 9.96 14.50
N ASN A 128 -6.11 10.22 15.10
CA ASN A 128 -7.27 9.34 15.04
C ASN A 128 -8.32 9.98 14.14
N VAL A 129 -8.89 9.21 13.23
CA VAL A 129 -9.75 9.74 12.16
C VAL A 129 -11.06 8.98 12.06
N ASN A 130 -12.10 9.68 11.61
CA ASN A 130 -13.31 9.05 11.08
C ASN A 130 -13.02 8.61 9.65
N LEU A 131 -13.16 7.32 9.38
CA LEU A 131 -12.95 6.79 8.04
C LEU A 131 -14.19 7.07 7.18
N PRO A 132 -14.05 7.84 6.08
CA PRO A 132 -15.18 8.10 5.19
C PRO A 132 -15.58 6.83 4.44
N THR A 133 -16.84 6.76 4.03
CA THR A 133 -17.31 5.72 3.10
C THR A 133 -16.98 6.16 1.68
N LEU A 134 -16.44 5.24 0.89
CA LEU A 134 -16.17 5.46 -0.53
C LEU A 134 -17.32 4.91 -1.38
N GLU A 135 -17.53 5.53 -2.53
CA GLU A 135 -18.46 5.02 -3.54
C GLU A 135 -17.94 3.72 -4.17
N GLU A 136 -18.81 2.95 -4.83
CA GLU A 136 -18.48 1.62 -5.39
C GLU A 136 -17.27 1.63 -6.36
N ASP A 137 -17.13 2.70 -7.16
CA ASP A 137 -16.03 2.87 -8.11
C ASP A 137 -14.80 3.55 -7.49
N GLU A 138 -14.86 3.96 -6.22
CA GLU A 138 -13.78 4.68 -5.56
C GLU A 138 -12.89 3.75 -4.74
N HIS A 139 -11.58 3.86 -4.98
CA HIS A 139 -10.57 3.07 -4.31
C HIS A 139 -9.64 3.98 -3.53
N MET A 140 -9.50 3.76 -2.22
CA MET A 140 -8.40 4.34 -1.46
C MET A 140 -7.11 3.63 -1.89
N VAL A 141 -6.27 4.36 -2.63
CA VAL A 141 -5.01 3.86 -3.17
C VAL A 141 -3.88 4.15 -2.19
N MET A 142 -3.85 5.38 -1.66
CA MET A 142 -2.84 5.80 -0.70
C MET A 142 -3.49 6.32 0.57
N ASP A 143 -2.88 5.97 1.69
CA ASP A 143 -3.17 6.50 3.01
C ASP A 143 -1.95 7.28 3.48
N LEU A 144 -2.13 8.59 3.65
CA LEU A 144 -1.08 9.53 3.97
C LEU A 144 -1.29 10.07 5.37
N HIS A 145 -0.24 10.12 6.17
CA HIS A 145 -0.24 10.89 7.40
C HIS A 145 1.05 11.67 7.57
N SER A 146 1.02 12.66 8.45
CA SER A 146 2.16 13.55 8.67
C SER A 146 2.68 13.46 10.10
N HIS A 147 3.99 13.61 10.31
CA HIS A 147 4.66 13.64 11.62
C HIS A 147 5.01 15.04 12.13
N GLY A 148 4.43 16.09 11.54
CA GLY A 148 4.70 17.47 11.96
C GLY A 148 6.18 17.84 11.82
N LEU A 149 6.84 18.08 12.95
CA LEU A 149 8.25 18.47 13.06
C LEU A 149 9.22 17.28 13.02
N THR A 150 8.71 16.05 13.15
CA THR A 150 9.54 14.84 13.24
C THR A 150 9.78 14.26 11.84
N GLU A 151 10.87 13.51 11.67
CA GLU A 151 11.13 12.79 10.43
C GLU A 151 10.07 11.72 10.09
N ALA A 152 9.98 11.39 8.80
CA ALA A 152 9.06 10.35 8.32
C ALA A 152 9.60 8.95 8.60
N PHE A 153 8.85 8.17 9.38
CA PHE A 153 9.09 6.76 9.61
C PHE A 153 7.78 6.05 9.93
N PHE A 154 7.73 4.73 9.77
CA PHE A 154 6.57 3.94 10.20
C PHE A 154 6.75 3.45 11.63
N SER A 155 5.82 3.82 12.50
CA SER A 155 5.76 3.38 13.90
C SER A 155 5.29 1.93 14.03
N ARG A 156 5.39 1.37 15.24
CA ARG A 156 4.81 0.04 15.53
C ARG A 156 3.28 0.04 15.43
N THR A 157 2.63 1.16 15.70
CA THR A 157 1.18 1.32 15.60
C THR A 157 0.77 1.27 14.13
N ASP A 158 1.45 2.03 13.27
CA ASP A 158 1.21 2.04 11.82
C ASP A 158 1.39 0.64 11.23
N ASN A 159 2.45 -0.08 11.66
CA ASN A 159 2.71 -1.46 11.25
C ASN A 159 1.63 -2.45 11.69
N LYS A 160 0.85 -2.13 12.72
CA LYS A 160 -0.26 -2.97 13.19
C LYS A 160 -1.52 -2.65 12.41
N ASP A 161 -1.80 -1.37 12.21
CA ASP A 161 -3.01 -0.89 11.53
C ASP A 161 -2.99 -1.24 10.04
N ASP A 162 -1.80 -1.23 9.42
CA ASP A 162 -1.63 -1.55 8.00
C ASP A 162 -1.72 -3.04 7.66
N ARG A 163 -1.79 -3.94 8.65
CA ARG A 163 -1.74 -5.40 8.39
C ARG A 163 -2.95 -5.92 7.64
N GLY A 164 -4.12 -5.33 7.86
CA GLY A 164 -5.37 -5.80 7.25
C GLY A 164 -5.66 -5.19 5.88
N ALA A 165 -4.85 -4.24 5.41
CA ALA A 165 -5.17 -3.46 4.24
C ALA A 165 -4.24 -3.77 3.05
N THR A 166 -4.77 -3.55 1.84
CA THR A 166 -3.95 -3.43 0.63
C THR A 166 -4.02 -2.01 0.15
N LYS A 167 -2.96 -1.26 0.40
CA LYS A 167 -2.86 0.19 0.14
C LYS A 167 -1.41 0.60 0.06
N ILE A 168 -1.14 1.79 -0.45
CA ILE A 168 0.15 2.44 -0.28
C ILE A 168 0.06 3.30 0.98
N ALA A 169 0.90 3.03 1.97
CA ALA A 169 1.03 3.91 3.12
C ALA A 169 2.16 4.92 2.86
N GLY A 170 1.94 6.19 3.22
CA GLY A 170 2.91 7.27 3.08
C GLY A 170 2.98 8.12 4.34
N VAL A 171 4.19 8.34 4.84
CA VAL A 171 4.44 9.26 5.97
C VAL A 171 5.26 10.43 5.48
N ILE A 172 4.82 11.65 5.81
CA ILE A 172 5.56 12.89 5.53
C ILE A 172 5.99 13.53 6.86
N GLY A 173 7.25 13.89 6.97
CA GLY A 173 7.83 14.50 8.17
C GLY A 173 8.68 15.73 7.86
N ASN A 174 9.19 16.38 8.89
CA ASN A 174 9.99 17.61 8.81
C ASN A 174 9.27 18.74 8.05
N LEU A 175 7.99 18.95 8.35
CA LEU A 175 7.16 19.93 7.65
C LEU A 175 7.58 21.39 7.88
N ASP A 176 8.30 21.67 8.97
CA ASP A 176 8.90 22.96 9.28
C ASP A 176 10.12 23.30 8.43
N LYS A 177 10.68 22.32 7.71
CA LYS A 177 11.88 22.48 6.88
C LYS A 177 11.52 22.72 5.41
N PRO A 178 12.41 23.36 4.63
CA PRO A 178 12.25 23.51 3.19
C PRO A 178 12.08 22.16 2.48
N GLU A 179 12.88 21.16 2.87
CA GLU A 179 12.80 19.79 2.38
C GLU A 179 12.12 18.89 3.40
N VAL A 180 11.07 18.20 2.97
CA VAL A 180 10.39 17.18 3.79
C VAL A 180 11.12 15.85 3.71
N THR A 181 11.01 15.06 4.77
CA THR A 181 11.31 13.62 4.70
C THR A 181 10.06 12.85 4.35
N ALA A 182 10.18 11.80 3.56
CA ALA A 182 9.04 10.98 3.18
C ALA A 182 9.39 9.48 3.21
N SER A 183 8.44 8.65 3.62
CA SER A 183 8.56 7.19 3.63
C SER A 183 7.31 6.58 3.03
N PHE A 184 7.47 5.73 2.01
CA PHE A 184 6.35 5.07 1.35
C PHE A 184 6.55 3.57 1.34
N ARG A 185 5.43 2.84 1.47
CA ARG A 185 5.41 1.39 1.35
C ARG A 185 4.11 0.90 0.73
N LEU A 186 4.19 -0.19 -0.02
CA LEU A 186 3.03 -1.01 -0.30
C LEU A 186 2.75 -1.90 0.90
N CYS A 187 1.54 -1.81 1.43
CA CYS A 187 0.97 -2.74 2.38
C CYS A 187 0.18 -3.79 1.58
N ALA A 188 0.51 -5.06 1.76
CA ALA A 188 -0.11 -6.19 1.08
C ALA A 188 -0.42 -7.28 2.11
N ASN A 189 -1.57 -7.14 2.80
CA ASN A 189 -2.07 -8.10 3.78
C ASN A 189 -1.01 -8.51 4.83
N GLY A 190 -0.36 -7.51 5.44
CA GLY A 190 0.68 -7.69 6.46
C GLY A 190 2.11 -7.76 5.92
N MET A 191 2.29 -7.85 4.59
CA MET A 191 3.58 -7.68 3.95
C MET A 191 3.84 -6.20 3.64
N PHE A 192 5.06 -5.73 3.90
CA PHE A 192 5.46 -4.35 3.65
C PHE A 192 6.61 -4.31 2.63
N VAL A 193 6.37 -3.66 1.49
CA VAL A 193 7.38 -3.46 0.44
C VAL A 193 7.68 -1.98 0.36
N SER A 194 8.93 -1.60 0.63
CA SER A 194 9.36 -0.19 0.51
C SER A 194 9.19 0.30 -0.93
N LEU A 195 8.65 1.50 -1.08
CA LEU A 195 8.51 2.15 -2.38
C LEU A 195 9.49 3.33 -2.45
N PRO A 196 10.26 3.46 -3.54
CA PRO A 196 11.09 4.64 -3.74
C PRO A 196 10.20 5.87 -3.88
N PHE A 197 10.62 6.96 -3.25
CA PHE A 197 9.99 8.26 -3.40
C PHE A 197 11.06 9.31 -3.65
N ASP A 198 11.00 9.89 -4.85
CA ASP A 198 11.77 11.08 -5.17
C ASP A 198 10.93 12.30 -4.77
N SER A 199 11.46 13.12 -3.85
CA SER A 199 10.76 14.31 -3.40
C SER A 199 10.42 15.21 -4.59
N PRO A 200 9.15 15.62 -4.77
CA PRO A 200 8.73 16.44 -5.91
C PRO A 200 9.37 17.85 -5.92
N GLN A 201 10.09 18.23 -4.87
CA GLN A 201 10.73 19.56 -4.73
C GLN A 201 12.20 19.58 -5.24
N GLY A 202 12.71 18.48 -5.80
CA GLY A 202 14.09 18.39 -6.32
C GLY A 202 14.27 18.66 -7.83
N GLN A 203 13.24 19.12 -8.55
CA GLN A 203 13.33 19.43 -9.99
C GLN A 203 13.27 20.94 -10.27
N GLU A 204 14.14 21.71 -9.63
CA GLU A 204 14.62 22.97 -10.20
C GLU A 204 16.14 22.85 -10.36
N GLY A 205 16.62 22.75 -11.60
CA GLY A 205 18.04 22.91 -11.91
C GLY A 205 18.66 21.80 -12.75
N THR A 206 18.32 21.76 -14.05
CA THR A 206 19.32 21.56 -15.11
C THR A 206 18.71 21.98 -16.44
N THR A 207 18.95 23.25 -16.79
CA THR A 207 19.05 23.72 -18.18
C THR A 207 20.18 23.02 -18.91
#